data_AF-A0A1G6PDV1-F1
#
_entry.id   AF-A0A1G6PDV1-F1
#
_cell.length_a   1.000
_cell.length_b   1.000
_cell.length_c   1.000
_cell.angle_alpha   90.00
_cell.angle_beta   90.00
_cell.angle_gamma   90.00
#
_symmetry.space_group_name_H-M   'P 1'
#
loop_
_entity.id
_entity.type
_entity.pdbx_description
1 polymer ?
#
loop_
_entity_poly.entity_id
_entity_poly.type
_entity_poly.pdbx_seq_one_letter_code
_entity_poly.pdbx_strand_id
1 'polypeptide(L)'
;MRTIGLLALLLSSISSLAQPVDLAGGLVAYYPFNGNANDESGNGNHGVVRGATLTADRFNNSGSAYQFCDSTYIELPPNVCIYGNFTIPLWVNVKQFSSWGRIIEFGSGQWTNNVAISAAFEDTDKPCLSLCNSSGCNNIVSETGMESN
;
A
#
# COMPACT_ATOMS: atom_id res chain seq x y z
N MET A 1 23.96 18.54 -62.87
CA MET A 1 24.72 17.73 -61.91
C MET A 1 24.06 17.92 -60.54
N ARG A 2 23.34 16.89 -60.10
CA ARG A 2 22.73 16.58 -58.79
C ARG A 2 22.67 17.69 -57.71
N THR A 3 21.46 18.16 -57.39
CA THR A 3 21.16 18.80 -56.10
C THR A 3 20.31 17.85 -55.25
N ILE A 4 20.77 17.66 -54.02
CA ILE A 4 20.34 16.67 -53.02
C ILE A 4 18.99 17.06 -52.43
N GLY A 5 18.02 16.15 -52.45
CA GLY A 5 16.75 16.31 -51.73
C GLY A 5 16.96 16.08 -50.24
N LEU A 6 16.82 17.15 -49.44
CA LEU A 6 16.88 17.10 -47.99
C LEU A 6 15.57 16.49 -47.47
N LEU A 7 15.63 15.23 -47.00
CA LEU A 7 14.53 14.58 -46.30
C LEU A 7 14.48 15.11 -44.86
N ALA A 8 13.57 16.05 -44.58
CA ALA A 8 13.28 16.48 -43.22
C ALA A 8 12.47 15.36 -42.52
N LEU A 9 13.13 14.53 -41.71
CA LEU A 9 12.43 13.65 -40.77
C LEU A 9 11.74 14.52 -39.71
N LEU A 10 10.41 14.49 -39.70
CA LEU A 10 9.60 15.01 -38.61
C LEU A 10 9.95 14.22 -37.33
N LEU A 11 10.72 14.84 -36.42
CA LEU A 11 10.71 14.43 -35.01
C LEU A 11 9.43 14.98 -34.37
N SER A 12 8.30 14.34 -34.63
CA SER A 12 7.13 14.49 -33.75
C SER A 12 7.45 13.78 -32.45
N SER A 13 7.71 14.58 -31.41
CA SER A 13 7.98 14.14 -30.06
C SER A 13 6.91 13.15 -29.62
N ILE A 14 7.32 11.94 -29.19
CA ILE A 14 6.43 11.08 -28.42
C ILE A 14 6.32 11.74 -27.05
N SER A 15 5.33 12.62 -26.87
CA SER A 15 4.91 13.05 -25.54
C SER A 15 4.40 11.80 -24.83
N SER A 16 5.15 11.37 -23.82
CA SER A 16 4.78 10.26 -22.93
C SER A 16 3.31 10.41 -22.50
N LEU A 17 2.49 9.42 -22.82
CA LEU A 17 1.09 9.29 -22.36
C LEU A 17 1.01 8.92 -20.87
N ALA A 18 1.92 9.42 -20.05
CA ALA A 18 1.71 9.42 -18.62
C ALA A 18 0.68 10.52 -18.33
N GLN A 19 -0.60 10.20 -18.52
CA GLN A 19 -1.65 11.06 -18.00
C GLN A 19 -1.41 11.19 -16.49
N PRO A 20 -1.34 12.41 -15.93
CA PRO A 20 -1.30 12.56 -14.49
C PRO A 20 -2.52 11.85 -13.94
N VAL A 21 -2.32 10.94 -12.99
CA VAL A 21 -3.43 10.28 -12.33
C VAL A 21 -4.25 11.40 -11.69
N ASP A 22 -5.51 11.55 -12.12
CA ASP A 22 -6.38 12.56 -11.56
C ASP A 22 -6.81 12.10 -10.17
N LEU A 23 -6.00 12.47 -9.18
CA LEU A 23 -6.29 12.22 -7.78
C LEU A 23 -7.51 13.00 -7.29
N ALA A 24 -7.96 14.03 -8.02
CA ALA A 24 -9.08 14.86 -7.57
C ALA A 24 -10.43 14.14 -7.65
N GLY A 25 -10.57 13.13 -8.51
CA GLY A 25 -11.84 12.41 -8.71
C GLY A 25 -11.95 11.05 -8.00
N GLY A 26 -10.83 10.43 -7.58
CA GLY A 26 -10.81 9.04 -7.12
C GLY A 26 -10.01 8.76 -5.84
N LEU A 27 -9.35 9.77 -5.27
CA LEU A 27 -8.61 9.59 -4.02
C LEU A 27 -9.58 9.54 -2.84
N VAL A 28 -9.64 8.39 -2.17
CA VAL A 28 -10.51 8.19 -1.00
C VAL A 28 -9.80 8.52 0.31
N ALA A 29 -8.51 8.20 0.41
CA ALA A 29 -7.71 8.53 1.59
C ALA A 29 -6.23 8.67 1.22
N TYR A 30 -5.52 9.56 1.93
CA TYR A 30 -4.09 9.79 1.77
C TYR A 30 -3.43 10.01 3.13
N TYR A 31 -2.54 9.09 3.52
CA TYR A 31 -1.83 9.15 4.80
C TYR A 31 -0.34 9.39 4.55
N PRO A 32 0.11 10.66 4.52
CA PRO A 32 1.54 10.98 4.36
C PRO A 32 2.36 10.69 5.62
N PHE A 33 1.70 10.39 6.74
CA PHE A 33 2.30 10.17 8.05
C PHE A 33 3.21 11.30 8.54
N ASN A 34 2.88 12.56 8.21
CA ASN A 34 3.62 13.79 8.55
C ASN A 34 3.48 14.22 10.02
N GLY A 35 3.68 13.27 10.95
CA GLY A 35 3.58 13.47 12.40
C GLY A 35 2.28 12.97 13.03
N ASN A 36 1.37 12.38 12.24
CA ASN A 36 0.12 11.77 12.71
C ASN A 36 -0.42 10.76 11.68
N ALA A 37 -1.55 10.11 11.97
CA ALA A 37 -2.25 9.19 11.08
C ALA A 37 -3.49 9.83 10.41
N ASN A 38 -3.48 11.15 10.22
CA ASN A 38 -4.60 11.86 9.62
C ASN A 38 -4.63 11.61 8.11
N ASP A 39 -5.84 11.39 7.60
CA ASP A 39 -6.16 11.50 6.18
C ASP A 39 -6.06 12.95 5.68
N GLU A 40 -5.13 13.19 4.76
CA GLU A 40 -4.87 14.47 4.08
C GLU A 40 -5.52 14.53 2.67
N SER A 41 -6.38 13.56 2.32
CA SER A 41 -7.16 13.63 1.07
C SER A 41 -8.28 14.67 1.12
N GLY A 42 -8.65 15.13 2.32
CA GLY A 42 -9.80 16.01 2.54
C GLY A 42 -11.12 15.28 2.81
N ASN A 43 -11.13 13.95 2.81
CA ASN A 43 -12.36 13.15 3.03
C ASN A 43 -12.65 12.81 4.50
N GLY A 44 -11.75 13.18 5.42
CA GLY A 44 -11.95 13.01 6.86
C GLY A 44 -11.82 11.57 7.36
N ASN A 45 -11.16 10.69 6.59
CA ASN A 45 -10.98 9.29 6.94
C ASN A 45 -9.80 9.09 7.93
N HIS A 46 -9.66 9.92 8.94
CA HIS A 46 -8.48 9.91 9.82
C HIS A 46 -8.31 8.57 10.56
N GLY A 47 -7.09 8.05 10.55
CA GLY A 47 -6.74 6.82 11.26
C GLY A 47 -6.53 7.05 12.75
N VAL A 48 -6.81 6.03 13.55
CA VAL A 48 -6.56 6.02 15.00
C VAL A 48 -5.39 5.11 15.32
N VAL A 49 -4.33 5.68 15.86
CA VAL A 49 -3.11 4.94 16.21
C VAL A 49 -3.34 4.09 17.46
N ARG A 50 -3.10 2.78 17.36
CA ARG A 50 -3.15 1.82 18.47
C ARG A 50 -1.75 1.27 18.72
N GLY A 51 -0.99 1.98 19.55
CA GLY A 51 0.33 1.57 20.02
C GLY A 51 1.50 1.75 19.05
N ALA A 52 1.24 1.93 17.74
CA ALA A 52 2.29 2.20 16.76
C ALA A 52 2.98 3.54 17.04
N THR A 53 4.27 3.64 16.74
CA THR A 53 5.10 4.83 17.03
C THR A 53 5.59 5.48 15.75
N LEU A 54 5.71 6.80 15.76
CA LEU A 54 6.30 7.54 14.64
C LEU A 54 7.79 7.22 14.52
N THR A 55 8.25 7.09 13.28
CA THR A 55 9.65 6.82 12.92
C THR A 55 10.03 7.57 11.65
N ALA A 56 11.28 7.40 11.21
CA ALA A 56 11.75 8.00 9.97
C ALA A 56 11.23 7.26 8.73
N ASP A 57 10.91 7.99 7.67
CA ASP A 57 10.54 7.41 6.38
C ASP A 57 11.75 6.85 5.60
N ARG A 58 11.53 6.38 4.37
CA ARG A 58 12.57 5.86 3.46
C ARG A 58 13.63 6.88 3.04
N PHE A 59 13.44 8.17 3.35
CA PHE A 59 14.36 9.26 3.08
C PHE A 59 14.97 9.83 4.36
N ASN A 60 14.81 9.14 5.49
CA ASN A 60 15.23 9.57 6.82
C ASN A 60 14.53 10.85 7.34
N ASN A 61 13.36 11.20 6.81
CA ASN A 61 12.54 12.27 7.38
C ASN A 61 11.90 11.79 8.67
N SER A 62 12.26 12.40 9.81
CA SER A 62 11.74 12.03 11.11
C SER A 62 10.22 12.22 11.19
N GLY A 63 9.54 11.29 11.87
CA GLY A 63 8.09 11.34 12.09
C GLY A 63 7.27 11.35 10.80
N SER A 64 7.77 10.66 9.77
CA SER A 64 7.16 10.58 8.43
C SER A 64 6.73 9.14 8.05
N ALA A 65 6.77 8.22 9.01
CA ALA A 65 6.31 6.83 8.89
C ALA A 65 5.92 6.28 10.28
N TYR A 66 5.26 5.11 10.30
CA TYR A 66 4.96 4.38 11.54
C TYR A 66 5.75 3.08 11.64
N GLN A 67 6.31 2.84 12.82
CA GLN A 67 6.85 1.54 13.23
C GLN A 67 5.77 0.75 13.95
N PHE A 68 5.62 -0.50 13.52
CA PHE A 68 4.67 -1.45 14.09
C PHE A 68 5.43 -2.56 14.82
N CYS A 69 5.00 -2.84 16.04
CA CYS A 69 5.46 -3.94 16.90
C CYS A 69 4.25 -4.83 17.30
N ASP A 70 4.48 -5.80 18.19
CA ASP A 70 3.47 -6.78 18.62
C ASP A 70 2.13 -6.14 19.01
N SER A 71 1.06 -6.53 18.29
CA SER A 71 -0.32 -6.06 18.48
C SER A 71 -0.56 -4.56 18.26
N THR A 72 0.32 -3.87 17.55
CA THR A 72 0.11 -2.46 17.17
C THR A 72 -0.47 -2.33 15.76
N TYR A 73 -1.33 -1.33 15.54
CA TYR A 73 -1.97 -1.06 14.26
C TYR A 73 -2.47 0.38 14.17
N ILE A 74 -2.86 0.79 12.96
CA ILE A 74 -3.66 2.00 12.73
C ILE A 74 -5.04 1.54 12.28
N GLU A 75 -6.06 1.94 13.05
CA GLU A 75 -7.45 1.63 12.79
C GLU A 75 -8.04 2.71 11.88
N LEU A 76 -8.54 2.34 10.71
CA LEU A 76 -9.26 3.26 9.83
C LEU A 76 -10.75 3.28 10.18
N PRO A 77 -11.46 4.40 9.92
CA PRO A 77 -12.90 4.43 10.11
C PRO A 77 -13.60 3.39 9.23
N PRO A 78 -14.82 2.95 9.61
CA PRO A 78 -15.58 2.03 8.78
C PRO A 78 -15.85 2.64 7.39
N ASN A 79 -15.90 1.79 6.37
CA ASN A 79 -16.28 2.12 4.98
C ASN A 79 -15.27 2.94 4.14
N VAL A 80 -14.01 3.08 4.55
CA VAL A 80 -12.98 3.84 3.80
C VAL A 80 -12.62 3.22 2.44
N CYS A 81 -12.90 1.93 2.19
CA CYS A 81 -12.44 1.25 0.95
C CYS A 81 -13.41 0.21 0.36
N ILE A 82 -14.70 0.23 0.68
CA ILE A 82 -15.59 -0.92 0.38
C ILE A 82 -16.78 -0.58 -0.51
N TYR A 83 -16.59 0.33 -1.47
CA TYR A 83 -17.60 0.63 -2.50
C TYR A 83 -17.01 0.46 -3.91
N GLY A 84 -16.77 -0.80 -4.30
CA GLY A 84 -16.38 -1.15 -5.67
C GLY A 84 -14.89 -1.46 -5.86
N ASN A 85 -14.40 -1.21 -7.08
CA ASN A 85 -13.01 -1.48 -7.44
C ASN A 85 -12.10 -0.40 -6.84
N PHE A 86 -10.97 -0.80 -6.25
CA PHE A 86 -10.05 0.12 -5.61
C PHE A 86 -8.58 -0.28 -5.85
N THR A 87 -7.67 0.62 -5.49
CA THR A 87 -6.22 0.39 -5.52
C THR A 87 -5.61 1.02 -4.28
N ILE A 88 -4.62 0.34 -3.68
CA ILE A 88 -3.94 0.82 -2.47
C ILE A 88 -2.44 0.81 -2.74
N PRO A 89 -1.85 1.96 -3.10
CA PRO A 89 -0.41 2.10 -3.18
C PRO A 89 0.16 2.40 -1.79
N LEU A 90 1.15 1.63 -1.35
CA LEU A 90 1.85 1.88 -0.09
C LEU A 90 3.32 1.42 -0.15
N TRP A 91 4.10 1.88 0.83
CA TRP A 91 5.46 1.44 1.09
C TRP A 91 5.52 0.74 2.45
N VAL A 92 6.22 -0.38 2.52
CA VAL A 92 6.47 -1.12 3.76
C VAL A 92 7.94 -1.49 3.85
N ASN A 93 8.51 -1.42 5.06
CA ASN A 93 9.84 -1.95 5.35
C ASN A 93 9.71 -3.00 6.45
N VAL A 94 9.84 -4.27 6.08
CA VAL A 94 9.71 -5.39 7.02
C VAL A 94 11.06 -5.57 7.73
N LYS A 95 11.11 -5.23 9.02
CA LYS A 95 12.32 -5.37 9.85
C LYS A 95 12.50 -6.79 10.38
N GLN A 96 11.39 -7.45 10.70
CA GLN A 96 11.35 -8.80 11.22
C GLN A 96 10.02 -9.43 10.80
N PHE A 97 10.06 -10.71 10.45
CA PHE A 97 8.86 -11.48 10.18
C PHE A 97 8.22 -11.91 11.50
N SER A 98 6.93 -11.66 11.61
CA SER A 98 6.07 -12.17 12.67
C SER A 98 4.99 -13.03 12.04
N SER A 99 4.54 -14.05 12.77
CA SER A 99 3.48 -14.92 12.30
C SER A 99 2.27 -14.09 11.89
N TRP A 100 1.88 -14.17 10.61
CA TRP A 100 0.78 -13.38 10.06
C TRP A 100 0.93 -11.85 10.16
N GLY A 101 2.15 -11.31 10.10
CA GLY A 101 2.40 -9.86 10.12
C GLY A 101 1.60 -9.12 9.04
N ARG A 102 0.43 -8.58 9.41
CA ARG A 102 -0.53 -7.95 8.48
C ARG A 102 0.00 -6.59 8.04
N ILE A 103 0.00 -6.36 6.73
CA ILE A 103 0.31 -5.06 6.12
C ILE A 103 -0.98 -4.24 6.01
N ILE A 104 -2.05 -4.89 5.54
CA ILE A 104 -3.39 -4.30 5.49
C ILE A 104 -4.43 -5.40 5.69
N GLU A 105 -5.50 -5.08 6.41
CA GLU A 105 -6.61 -5.97 6.69
C GLU A 105 -7.94 -5.22 6.54
N PHE A 106 -8.91 -5.89 5.91
CA PHE A 106 -10.32 -5.51 5.89
C PHE A 106 -11.12 -6.61 6.57
N GLY A 107 -12.00 -6.27 7.50
CA GLY A 107 -12.89 -7.26 8.12
C GLY A 107 -13.14 -7.00 9.60
N SER A 108 -13.89 -7.92 10.21
CA SER A 108 -14.33 -7.84 11.60
C SER A 108 -13.49 -8.68 12.56
N GLY A 109 -12.25 -9.01 12.18
CA GLY A 109 -11.29 -9.70 13.04
C GLY A 109 -10.68 -10.96 12.42
N GLN A 110 -9.67 -11.47 13.10
CA GLN A 110 -8.88 -12.61 12.65
C GLN A 110 -9.77 -13.83 12.42
N TRP A 111 -9.60 -14.49 11.27
CA TRP A 111 -10.25 -15.77 10.91
C TRP A 111 -11.73 -15.71 10.56
N THR A 112 -12.40 -14.56 10.62
CA THR A 112 -13.82 -14.45 10.23
C THR A 112 -14.08 -13.18 9.43
N ASN A 113 -14.52 -13.39 8.18
CA ASN A 113 -14.90 -12.32 7.25
C ASN A 113 -13.80 -11.27 7.08
N ASN A 114 -12.56 -11.73 6.81
CA ASN A 114 -11.44 -10.84 6.60
C ASN A 114 -10.67 -11.11 5.29
N VAL A 115 -10.15 -10.04 4.72
CA VAL A 115 -9.25 -10.02 3.57
C VAL A 115 -7.98 -9.33 4.03
N ALA A 116 -6.83 -10.00 3.92
CA ALA A 116 -5.57 -9.45 4.40
C ALA A 116 -4.41 -9.70 3.45
N ILE A 117 -3.53 -8.70 3.34
CA ILE A 117 -2.20 -8.86 2.74
C ILE A 117 -1.20 -8.88 3.89
N SER A 118 -0.34 -9.89 3.92
CA SER A 118 0.58 -10.14 5.02
C SER A 118 2.00 -10.26 4.51
N ALA A 119 2.95 -9.73 5.28
CA ALA A 119 4.38 -9.87 5.05
C ALA A 119 4.87 -11.31 5.25
N ALA A 120 4.16 -12.10 6.05
CA ALA A 120 4.49 -13.48 6.39
C ALA A 120 3.23 -14.35 6.40
N PHE A 121 3.35 -15.56 5.85
CA PHE A 121 2.40 -16.65 6.04
C PHE A 121 2.94 -17.57 7.15
N GLU A 122 2.18 -17.69 8.24
CA GLU A 122 2.64 -18.42 9.44
C GLU A 122 4.06 -17.95 9.82
N ASP A 123 4.95 -18.86 10.21
CA ASP A 123 6.31 -18.54 10.66
C ASP A 123 7.32 -18.46 9.51
N THR A 124 6.85 -18.14 8.29
CA THR A 124 7.70 -18.02 7.09
C THR A 124 8.00 -16.58 6.71
N ASP A 125 8.95 -16.38 5.81
CA ASP A 125 9.30 -15.09 5.19
C ASP A 125 8.49 -14.80 3.90
N LYS A 126 7.43 -15.58 3.66
CA LYS A 126 6.66 -15.57 2.41
C LYS A 126 5.43 -14.66 2.53
N PRO A 127 5.29 -13.63 1.69
CA PRO A 127 4.07 -12.85 1.64
C PRO A 127 2.85 -13.69 1.28
N CYS A 128 1.68 -13.30 1.77
CA CYS A 128 0.43 -13.95 1.40
C CYS A 128 -0.76 -12.99 1.30
N LEU A 129 -1.70 -13.37 0.43
CA LEU A 129 -3.07 -12.87 0.40
C LEU A 129 -3.98 -13.91 1.07
N SER A 130 -4.72 -13.48 2.10
CA SER A 130 -5.64 -14.32 2.86
C SER A 130 -7.08 -13.86 2.68
N LEU A 131 -7.98 -14.82 2.49
CA LEU A 131 -9.42 -14.63 2.37
C LEU A 131 -10.11 -15.57 3.36
N CYS A 132 -10.65 -15.05 4.45
CA CYS A 132 -11.35 -15.84 5.45
C CYS A 132 -12.83 -15.47 5.55
N ASN A 133 -13.66 -16.48 5.76
CA ASN A 133 -15.07 -16.34 6.12
C ASN A 133 -15.39 -17.25 7.31
N SER A 134 -16.66 -17.30 7.73
CA SER A 134 -17.11 -18.18 8.83
C SER A 134 -16.84 -19.68 8.62
N SER A 135 -16.50 -20.09 7.40
CA SER A 135 -16.26 -21.49 7.02
C SER A 135 -14.77 -21.83 6.90
N GLY A 136 -13.86 -20.84 7.04
CA GLY A 136 -12.40 -21.05 6.98
C GLY A 136 -11.67 -20.01 6.12
N CYS A 137 -10.38 -20.27 5.87
CA CYS A 137 -9.48 -19.37 5.13
C CYS A 137 -8.89 -20.03 3.88
N ASN A 138 -8.85 -19.26 2.79
CA ASN A 138 -8.03 -19.57 1.62
C ASN A 138 -6.84 -18.62 1.56
N ASN A 139 -5.66 -19.15 1.26
CA ASN A 139 -4.42 -18.39 1.22
C ASN A 139 -3.74 -18.58 -0.13
N ILE A 140 -3.32 -17.47 -0.74
CA ILE A 140 -2.38 -17.45 -1.86
C ILE A 140 -1.05 -17.01 -1.27
N VAL A 141 -0.09 -17.92 -1.25
CA VAL A 141 1.22 -17.71 -0.61
C VAL A 141 2.28 -17.62 -1.70
N SER A 142 3.20 -16.66 -1.55
CA SER A 142 4.36 -16.56 -2.43
C SER A 142 5.18 -17.84 -2.39
N GLU A 143 5.73 -18.26 -3.54
CA GLU A 143 6.64 -19.42 -3.58
C GLU A 143 7.98 -19.10 -2.92
N THR A 144 8.42 -17.84 -3.01
CA THR A 144 9.68 -17.32 -2.47
C THR A 144 9.44 -16.31 -1.35
N GLY A 145 10.44 -16.17 -0.48
CA GLY A 145 10.47 -15.11 0.54
C GLY A 145 10.69 -13.72 -0.07
N MET A 146 10.55 -12.68 0.76
CA MET A 146 10.96 -11.33 0.37
C MET A 146 12.48 -11.22 0.32
N GLU A 147 13.00 -10.64 -0.76
CA GLU A 147 14.44 -10.40 -0.91
C GLU A 147 14.91 -9.30 0.06
N SER A 148 16.09 -9.50 0.64
CA SER A 148 16.77 -8.45 1.40
C SER A 148 17.40 -7.44 0.44
N ASN A 149 17.12 -6.16 0.63
CA ASN A 149 17.84 -5.06 -0.04
C ASN A 149 19.23 -4.84 0.56
#